data_AF-A0A558F6Z1-F1
#
_entry.id   AF-A0A558F6Z1-F1
#
_cell.length_a   1.000
_cell.length_b   1.000
_cell.length_c   1.000
_cell.angle_alpha   90.00
_cell.angle_beta   90.00
_cell.angle_gamma   90.00
#
_symmetry.space_group_name_H-M   'P 1'
#
loop_
_entity.id
_entity.type
_entity.pdbx_description
1 polymer ?
#
loop_
_entity_poly.entity_id
_entity_poly.type
_entity_poly.pdbx_seq_one_letter_code
_entity_poly.pdbx_strand_id
1 'polypeptide(L)' 'IELSPGETETLIRQTDAEICDVELLVDGEVAYDGRIQDYEYVMVRVGSDGEISLQKEVL' A
#
# COMPACT_ATOMS: atom_id res chain seq x y z
N ILE A 1 -6.82 -3.09 3.75
CA ILE A 1 -7.18 -3.93 2.58
C ILE A 1 -6.42 -5.25 2.74
N GLU A 2 -7.03 -6.37 2.37
CA GLU A 2 -6.38 -7.69 2.39
C GLU A 2 -6.01 -8.11 0.96
N LEU A 3 -4.77 -8.58 0.79
CA LEU A 3 -4.15 -8.95 -0.48
C LEU A 3 -3.76 -10.43 -0.48
N SER A 4 -4.00 -11.10 -1.60
CA SER A 4 -3.60 -12.49 -1.86
C SER A 4 -2.34 -12.58 -2.75
N PRO A 5 -1.65 -13.73 -2.79
CA PRO A 5 -0.51 -13.93 -3.69
C PRO A 5 -0.85 -13.68 -5.16
N GLY A 6 -0.02 -12.86 -5.83
CA GLY A 6 -0.20 -12.45 -7.21
C GLY A 6 -1.06 -11.20 -7.40
N GLU A 7 -1.64 -10.65 -6.35
CA GLU A 7 -2.41 -9.41 -6.41
C GLU A 7 -1.51 -8.17 -6.29
N THR A 8 -2.00 -7.05 -6.80
CA THR A 8 -1.33 -5.76 -6.72
C THR A 8 -2.38 -4.71 -6.39
N GLU A 9 -2.10 -3.91 -5.36
CA GLU A 9 -2.97 -2.80 -4.99
C GLU A 9 -2.18 -1.50 -4.96
N THR A 10 -2.82 -0.44 -5.44
CA THR A 10 -2.28 0.91 -5.45
C THR A 10 -3.24 1.82 -4.73
N LEU A 11 -2.78 2.39 -3.62
CA LEU A 11 -3.52 3.40 -2.89
C LEU A 11 -3.04 4.78 -3.30
N ILE A 12 -3.93 5.53 -3.94
CA ILE A 12 -3.69 6.87 -4.43
C ILE A 12 -4.56 7.83 -3.65
N ARG A 13 -3.95 8.82 -2.99
CA ARG A 13 -4.70 9.92 -2.39
C ARG A 13 -4.90 11.05 -3.41
N GLN A 14 -6.09 11.65 -3.42
CA GLN A 14 -6.48 12.70 -4.38
C GLN A 14 -6.80 14.05 -3.72
N THR A 15 -6.48 14.22 -2.43
CA THR A 15 -6.87 15.41 -1.64
C THR A 15 -5.68 15.98 -0.89
N ASP A 16 -5.43 17.27 -1.11
CA ASP A 16 -4.32 18.05 -0.53
C ASP A 16 -4.55 18.32 0.97
N ALA A 17 -3.45 18.38 1.74
CA ALA A 17 -3.37 18.68 3.17
C ALA A 17 -4.01 17.66 4.13
N GLU A 18 -4.22 16.43 3.68
CA GLU A 18 -5.02 15.44 4.39
C GLU A 18 -4.20 14.16 4.63
N ILE A 19 -4.13 13.69 5.89
CA ILE A 19 -3.29 12.55 6.31
C ILE A 19 -4.16 11.29 6.43
N CYS A 20 -3.70 10.16 5.88
CA CYS A 20 -4.34 8.85 6.03
C CYS A 20 -3.36 7.93 6.73
N ASP A 21 -3.79 7.31 7.82
CA ASP A 21 -3.14 6.11 8.33
C ASP A 21 -3.62 4.93 7.48
N VAL A 22 -2.69 4.17 6.93
CA VAL A 22 -2.94 3.06 6.00
C VAL A 22 -2.27 1.81 6.52
N GLU A 23 -3.10 0.79 6.75
CA GLU A 23 -2.66 -0.57 7.04
C GLU A 23 -3.07 -1.50 5.89
N LEU A 24 -2.07 -2.18 5.32
CA LEU A 24 -2.23 -3.18 4.28
C LEU A 24 -1.79 -4.54 4.83
N LEU A 25 -2.67 -5.52 4.66
CA LEU A 25 -2.46 -6.87 5.13
C LEU A 25 -2.28 -7.81 3.94
N VAL A 26 -1.33 -8.73 4.05
CA VAL A 26 -1.12 -9.84 3.12
C VAL A 26 -1.24 -11.12 3.93
N ASP A 27 -2.17 -12.00 3.56
CA ASP A 27 -2.46 -13.24 4.29
C ASP A 27 -2.68 -13.05 5.82
N GLY A 28 -3.29 -11.93 6.20
CA GLY A 28 -3.56 -11.57 7.59
C GLY A 28 -2.39 -10.99 8.38
N GLU A 29 -1.21 -10.85 7.77
CA GLU A 29 -0.05 -10.18 8.36
C GLU A 29 0.09 -8.75 7.83
N VAL A 30 0.55 -7.83 8.69
CA VAL A 30 0.75 -6.43 8.30
C VAL A 30 1.95 -6.33 7.34
N ALA A 31 1.66 -6.03 6.08
CA ALA A 31 2.65 -5.85 5.02
C ALA A 31 3.11 -4.38 4.88
N TYR A 32 2.23 -3.44 5.22
CA TYR A 32 2.55 -2.02 5.30
C TYR A 32 1.68 -1.35 6.37
N ASP A 33 2.31 -0.61 7.26
CA ASP A 33 1.67 0.30 8.20
C ASP A 33 2.38 1.64 8.10
N GLY A 34 1.66 2.66 7.64
CA GLY A 34 2.26 3.95 7.41
C GLY A 34 1.27 5.03 6.99
N ARG A 35 1.82 6.22 6.77
CA ARG A 35 1.03 7.41 6.40
C ARG A 35 1.20 7.77 4.94
N ILE A 36 0.08 8.13 4.33
CA ILE A 36 0.00 8.76 3.01
C ILE A 36 -0.55 10.18 3.22
N GLN A 37 0.20 11.18 2.75
CA GLN A 37 -0.15 12.59 2.85
C GLN A 37 -0.20 13.22 1.44
N ASP A 38 -1.09 14.19 1.23
CA ASP A 38 -1.18 14.98 0.00
C ASP A 38 -1.35 14.09 -1.25
N TYR A 39 -0.46 14.25 -2.24
CA TYR A 39 -0.42 13.46 -3.48
C TYR A 39 0.57 12.29 -3.41
N GLU A 40 0.79 11.73 -2.22
CA GLU A 40 1.54 10.50 -2.08
C GLU A 40 0.72 9.28 -2.55
N TYR A 41 1.43 8.26 -3.03
CA TYR A 41 0.87 6.93 -3.23
C TYR A 41 1.78 5.85 -2.67
N VAL A 42 1.17 4.73 -2.28
CA VAL A 42 1.88 3.49 -1.96
C VAL A 42 1.36 2.37 -2.85
N MET A 43 2.28 1.59 -3.39
CA MET A 43 2.00 0.39 -4.15
C MET A 43 2.56 -0.81 -3.41
N VAL A 44 1.71 -1.83 -3.26
CA VAL A 44 2.09 -3.11 -2.67
C VAL A 44 1.86 -4.18 -3.71
N ARG A 45 2.93 -4.95 -3.98
CA ARG A 45 2.90 -6.08 -4.89
C ARG A 45 3.26 -7.35 -4.13
N VAL A 46 2.41 -8.36 -4.24
CA VAL A 46 2.65 -9.69 -3.69
C VAL A 46 3.01 -10.63 -4.83
N GLY A 47 4.23 -11.14 -4.82
CA GLY A 47 4.73 -12.16 -5.73
C GLY A 47 3.96 -13.48 -5.58
N SER A 48 4.00 -14.32 -6.61
CA SER A 48 3.32 -15.62 -6.59
C SER A 48 3.95 -16.63 -5.60
N ASP A 49 5.14 -16.33 -5.11
CA ASP A 49 5.87 -17.02 -4.05
C ASP A 49 5.68 -16.38 -2.67
N GLY A 50 4.86 -15.34 -2.58
CA GLY A 50 4.63 -14.56 -1.35
C GLY A 50 5.66 -13.46 -1.11
N GLU A 51 6.60 -13.19 -2.04
CA GLU A 51 7.53 -12.08 -1.90
C GLU A 51 6.78 -10.73 -1.94
N ILE A 52 7.01 -9.86 -0.95
CA ILE A 52 6.33 -8.56 -0.87
C ILE A 52 7.28 -7.45 -1.33
N SER A 53 6.84 -6.65 -2.30
CA SER A 53 7.53 -5.44 -2.78
C SER A 53 6.68 -4.20 -2.48
N LEU A 54 7.33 -3.16 -1.94
CA LEU A 54 6.70 -1.89 -1.58
C LEU A 54 7.34 -0.74 -2.35
N GLN A 55 6.52 0.16 -2.89
CA GLN A 55 6.96 1.42 -3.49
C GLN A 55 6.12 2.57 -2.95
N LYS A 56 6.78 3.62 -2.46
CA LYS A 56 6.14 4.87 -2.01
C LYS A 56 6.74 6.05 -2.76
N GLU A 57 5.89 6.90 -3.34
CA GLU A 57 6.32 8.09 -4.08
C GLU A 57 5.34 9.25 -3.90
N VAL A 58 5.80 10.46 -4.23
CA VAL A 58 5.00 11.69 -4.31
C VAL A 58 4.74 11.96 -5.78
N LEU A 59 3.49 12.22 -6.16
CA LEU A 59 3.09 12.57 -7.53
C LEU A 59 3.47 14.01 -7.90
#